data_AF-A0A9E7KFH2-F1
#
_entry.id   AF-A0A9E7KFH2-F1
#
_cell.length_a   1.000
_cell.length_b   1.000
_cell.length_c   1.000
_cell.angle_alpha   90.00
_cell.angle_beta   90.00
_cell.angle_gamma   90.00
#
_symmetry.space_group_name_H-M   'P 1'
#
loop_
_entity.id
_entity.type
_entity.pdbx_description
1 polymer ?
#
loop_
_entity_poly.entity_id
_entity_poly.type
_entity_poly.pdbx_seq_one_letter_code
_entity_poly.pdbx_strand_id
1 'polypeptide(L)'
;MSSGTGRRRDEGKRSSSGTADAMTLARSSSPRLSPDVRCNTSLLIDYCQDDGVHRYIIIDVGKTFREQVLRWFTHHKIPQVDSIILTHEHTDAIFGLDDVRIVQSFIPFSPPNDIDPTPIYATKFTMDSIDIKFPYLMNKMWKEGQEVMPIAQLDWKVIESDPDKTFMASGLEFVPLPVLHGEDYVSLGFLFGQKSRVAYISDASRFPGSTENFISKSGGQLDLLIIDTNSLHKSLDAVKRIGPKQALLIGMTHDYDHHKLNVLLAEWSMREGIPVQLAYDGLRVFIDL
;
A
#
# COMPACT_ATOMS: atom_id res chain seq x y z
N MET A 1 -63.43 -15.19 -57.50
CA MET A 1 -62.27 -16.10 -57.37
C MET A 1 -61.36 -15.46 -56.34
N SER A 2 -61.48 -15.78 -55.05
CA SER A 2 -61.09 -17.01 -54.36
C SER A 2 -59.57 -17.18 -54.22
N SER A 3 -59.18 -17.52 -52.98
CA SER A 3 -57.91 -18.09 -52.51
C SER A 3 -56.69 -17.16 -52.49
N GLY A 4 -55.88 -17.08 -51.45
CA GLY A 4 -55.77 -17.94 -50.28
C GLY A 4 -54.29 -18.25 -50.01
N THR A 5 -53.85 -17.90 -48.80
CA THR A 5 -52.82 -18.58 -47.99
C THR A 5 -51.39 -18.75 -48.52
N GLY A 6 -50.45 -18.17 -47.76
CA GLY A 6 -49.05 -18.59 -47.73
C GLY A 6 -48.33 -18.08 -46.48
N ARG A 7 -48.48 -18.79 -45.35
CA ARG A 7 -47.60 -18.67 -44.17
C ARG A 7 -46.23 -19.28 -44.47
N ARG A 8 -45.14 -18.62 -44.06
CA ARG A 8 -43.91 -19.19 -43.43
C ARG A 8 -43.05 -18.01 -42.95
N ARG A 9 -42.94 -17.83 -41.62
CA ARG A 9 -41.77 -18.18 -40.76
C ARG A 9 -40.51 -17.43 -41.19
N ASP A 10 -40.22 -16.29 -40.58
CA ASP A 10 -39.53 -16.12 -39.27
C ASP A 10 -38.03 -16.35 -39.41
N GLU A 11 -37.26 -15.27 -39.38
CA GLU A 11 -35.90 -15.23 -38.85
C GLU A 11 -35.55 -13.77 -38.53
N GLY A 12 -35.44 -13.49 -37.23
CA GLY A 12 -35.22 -12.16 -36.70
C GLY A 12 -33.83 -11.62 -37.00
N LYS A 13 -33.79 -10.34 -37.38
CA LYS A 13 -32.69 -9.43 -37.06
C LYS A 13 -33.30 -8.20 -36.41
N ARG A 14 -33.44 -8.23 -35.08
CA ARG A 14 -33.64 -7.01 -34.31
C ARG A 14 -32.30 -6.26 -34.29
N SER A 15 -32.26 -5.17 -35.02
CA SER A 15 -31.35 -4.06 -34.78
C SER A 15 -31.66 -3.48 -33.40
N SER A 16 -30.79 -3.72 -32.43
CA SER A 16 -30.70 -2.86 -31.26
C SER A 16 -29.31 -2.24 -31.27
N SER A 17 -29.29 -0.97 -31.67
CA SER A 17 -28.22 -0.02 -31.41
C SER A 17 -27.79 -0.12 -29.94
N GLY A 18 -26.73 -0.87 -29.67
CA GLY A 18 -26.01 -0.76 -28.40
C GLY A 18 -25.25 0.55 -28.43
N THR A 19 -25.78 1.57 -27.77
CA THR A 19 -25.04 2.77 -27.40
C THR A 19 -23.82 2.34 -26.61
N ALA A 20 -22.64 2.42 -27.23
CA ALA A 20 -21.39 2.39 -26.51
C ALA A 20 -21.29 3.72 -25.76
N ASP A 21 -21.62 3.71 -24.47
CA ASP A 21 -21.28 4.81 -23.58
C ASP A 21 -19.75 4.81 -23.43
N ALA A 22 -19.10 5.55 -24.33
CA ALA A 22 -17.73 5.97 -24.16
C ALA A 22 -17.69 6.80 -22.87
N MET A 23 -17.14 6.19 -21.82
CA MET A 23 -16.95 6.80 -20.51
C MET A 23 -16.26 8.15 -20.71
N THR A 24 -17.01 9.22 -20.49
CA THR A 24 -16.52 10.59 -20.67
C THR A 24 -15.56 10.89 -19.52
N LEU A 25 -14.28 10.57 -19.69
CA LEU A 25 -13.20 11.08 -18.84
C LEU A 25 -13.00 12.57 -19.16
N ALA A 26 -13.93 13.40 -18.72
CA ALA A 26 -13.75 14.84 -18.72
C ALA A 26 -13.34 15.28 -17.31
N ARG A 27 -12.05 15.54 -17.12
CA ARG A 27 -11.57 16.63 -16.27
C ARG A 27 -10.16 17.05 -16.66
N SER A 28 -10.05 18.33 -16.99
CA SER A 28 -8.88 19.03 -17.50
C SER A 28 -7.76 19.10 -16.45
N SER A 29 -6.92 18.08 -16.44
CA SER A 29 -5.52 18.10 -16.05
C SER A 29 -4.89 16.88 -16.73
N SER A 30 -3.57 16.85 -16.95
CA SER A 30 -2.95 15.62 -17.47
C SER A 30 -3.40 14.45 -16.59
N PRO A 31 -4.04 13.39 -17.13
CA PRO A 31 -4.58 12.29 -16.33
C PRO A 31 -3.55 11.71 -15.34
N ARG A 32 -2.26 11.82 -15.69
CA ARG A 32 -1.11 11.37 -14.90
C ARG A 32 -0.87 12.15 -13.59
N LEU A 33 -1.46 13.32 -13.41
CA LEU A 33 -1.28 14.18 -12.22
C LEU A 33 -2.58 14.37 -11.43
N SER A 34 -3.68 13.73 -11.84
CA SER A 34 -4.92 13.79 -11.08
C SER A 34 -4.79 13.02 -9.76
N PRO A 35 -5.22 13.59 -8.62
CA PRO A 35 -5.22 12.88 -7.32
C PRO A 35 -6.25 11.74 -7.26
N ASP A 36 -7.14 11.64 -8.26
CA ASP A 36 -8.07 10.53 -8.42
C ASP A 36 -7.47 9.34 -9.20
N VAL A 37 -6.28 9.48 -9.78
CA VAL A 37 -5.53 8.34 -10.36
C VAL A 37 -4.61 7.78 -9.28
N ARG A 38 -5.03 6.65 -8.71
CA ARG A 38 -4.44 6.04 -7.51
C ARG A 38 -3.84 4.67 -7.82
N CYS A 39 -2.64 4.43 -7.32
CA CYS A 39 -2.01 3.12 -7.27
C CYS A 39 -2.54 2.30 -6.08
N ASN A 40 -2.02 1.08 -5.91
CA ASN A 40 -2.21 0.32 -4.68
C ASN A 40 -1.59 1.05 -3.51
N THR A 41 -2.17 0.85 -2.34
CA THR A 41 -1.69 1.46 -1.11
C THR A 41 -0.26 0.97 -0.81
N SER A 42 0.63 1.92 -0.54
CA SER A 42 2.00 1.65 -0.08
C SER A 42 2.52 2.91 0.63
N LEU A 43 3.52 2.76 1.48
CA LEU A 43 4.20 3.87 2.13
C LEU A 43 5.70 3.74 1.94
N LEU A 44 6.33 4.74 1.34
CA LEU A 44 7.78 4.86 1.35
C LEU A 44 8.22 5.84 2.45
N ILE A 45 9.15 5.39 3.27
CA ILE A 45 9.79 6.16 4.33
C ILE A 45 11.23 6.45 3.89
N ASP A 46 11.54 7.73 3.73
CA ASP A 46 12.89 8.25 3.49
C ASP A 46 13.48 8.64 4.86
N TYR A 47 14.22 7.71 5.47
CA TYR A 47 14.76 7.84 6.82
C TYR A 47 16.24 8.24 6.80
N CYS A 48 16.56 9.39 7.40
CA CYS A 48 17.93 9.87 7.53
C CYS A 48 18.27 10.01 9.02
N GLN A 49 19.36 9.39 9.44
CA GLN A 49 19.90 9.55 10.79
C GLN A 49 20.94 10.70 10.82
N ASP A 50 21.59 10.92 11.95
CA ASP A 50 22.61 11.95 12.13
C ASP A 50 23.85 11.78 11.23
N ASP A 51 24.01 10.59 10.62
CA ASP A 51 25.08 10.28 9.65
C ASP A 51 24.85 10.92 8.26
N GLY A 52 23.67 11.50 8.00
CA GLY A 52 23.30 12.08 6.71
C GLY A 52 23.01 11.04 5.62
N VAL A 53 22.98 9.75 5.97
CA VAL A 53 22.73 8.65 5.04
C VAL A 53 21.23 8.37 5.00
N HIS A 54 20.65 8.49 3.82
CA HIS A 54 19.25 8.17 3.57
C HIS A 54 19.07 6.66 3.43
N ARG A 55 18.03 6.14 4.07
CA ARG A 55 17.56 4.76 3.99
C ARG A 55 16.09 4.73 3.61
N TYR A 56 15.76 3.96 2.58
CA TYR A 56 14.45 3.92 1.96
C TYR A 56 13.73 2.63 2.33
N ILE A 57 12.73 2.74 3.20
CA ILE A 57 11.93 1.62 3.68
C ILE A 57 10.56 1.70 3.02
N ILE A 58 10.12 0.64 2.36
CA ILE A 58 8.77 0.60 1.76
C ILE A 58 7.88 -0.38 2.52
N ILE A 59 6.64 0.02 2.79
CA ILE A 59 5.56 -0.83 3.26
C ILE A 59 4.66 -1.17 2.08
N ASP A 60 4.55 -2.46 1.79
CA ASP A 60 3.85 -3.09 0.67
C ASP A 60 4.38 -2.75 -0.73
N VAL A 61 4.35 -3.75 -1.62
CA VAL A 61 4.77 -3.67 -3.03
C VAL A 61 3.71 -4.35 -3.90
N GLY A 62 2.60 -3.64 -4.11
CA GLY A 62 1.45 -4.11 -4.88
C GLY A 62 1.66 -4.22 -6.39
N LYS A 63 0.62 -4.68 -7.11
CA LYS A 63 0.61 -4.82 -8.59
C LYS A 63 0.92 -3.54 -9.37
N THR A 64 0.81 -2.37 -8.75
CA THR A 64 1.12 -1.05 -9.35
C THR A 64 2.49 -0.51 -8.93
N PHE A 65 3.31 -1.30 -8.22
CA PHE A 65 4.62 -0.88 -7.72
C PHE A 65 5.54 -0.32 -8.81
N ARG A 66 5.63 -0.98 -9.96
CA ARG A 66 6.41 -0.50 -11.10
C ARG A 66 5.99 0.90 -11.55
N GLU A 67 4.68 1.18 -11.58
CA GLU A 67 4.17 2.51 -11.91
C GLU A 67 4.56 3.54 -10.85
N GLN A 68 4.49 3.18 -9.56
CA GLN A 68 4.93 4.04 -8.46
C GLN A 68 6.42 4.38 -8.56
N VAL A 69 7.28 3.41 -8.90
CA VAL A 69 8.71 3.64 -9.14
C VAL A 69 8.90 4.62 -10.29
N LEU A 70 8.29 4.34 -11.45
CA LEU A 70 8.48 5.17 -12.64
C LEU A 70 7.94 6.59 -12.48
N ARG A 71 6.86 6.79 -11.71
CA ARG A 71 6.25 8.12 -11.51
C ARG A 71 6.84 8.87 -10.33
N TRP A 72 6.93 8.22 -9.17
CA TRP A 72 7.17 8.91 -7.90
C TRP A 72 8.59 8.75 -7.40
N PHE A 73 9.24 7.61 -7.63
CA PHE A 73 10.65 7.45 -7.24
C PHE A 73 11.53 8.33 -8.11
N THR A 74 11.26 8.38 -9.41
CA THR A 74 11.95 9.30 -10.33
C THR A 74 11.70 10.77 -9.97
N HIS A 75 10.45 11.13 -9.63
CA HIS A 75 10.08 12.50 -9.26
C HIS A 75 10.76 12.95 -7.96
N HIS A 76 10.77 12.10 -6.94
CA HIS A 76 11.36 12.39 -5.63
C HIS A 76 12.84 12.02 -5.53
N LYS A 77 13.45 11.52 -6.62
CA LYS A 77 14.86 11.10 -6.72
C LYS A 77 15.24 10.02 -5.71
N ILE A 78 14.35 9.05 -5.51
CA ILE A 78 14.61 7.87 -4.68
C ILE A 78 15.42 6.87 -5.51
N PRO A 79 16.66 6.54 -5.11
CA PRO A 79 17.56 5.72 -5.92
C PRO A 79 17.31 4.22 -5.74
N GLN A 80 16.81 3.79 -4.58
CA GLN A 80 16.73 2.38 -4.21
C GLN A 80 15.70 2.14 -3.09
N VAL A 81 15.55 0.87 -2.71
CA VAL A 81 14.83 0.41 -1.50
C VAL A 81 15.78 -0.44 -0.67
N ASP A 82 15.97 -0.06 0.58
CA ASP A 82 16.87 -0.72 1.53
C ASP A 82 16.15 -1.78 2.37
N SER A 83 14.84 -1.68 2.55
CA SER A 83 14.04 -2.70 3.23
C SER A 83 12.58 -2.65 2.79
N ILE A 84 11.94 -3.82 2.76
CA ILE A 84 10.52 -3.98 2.44
C ILE A 84 9.81 -4.55 3.66
N ILE A 85 8.65 -4.01 4.02
CA ILE A 85 7.78 -4.55 5.07
C ILE A 85 6.46 -4.91 4.40
N LEU A 86 5.96 -6.12 4.62
CA LEU A 86 4.67 -6.55 4.10
C LEU A 86 3.63 -6.58 5.21
N THR A 87 2.48 -5.94 4.96
CA THR A 87 1.34 -5.94 5.88
C THR A 87 0.61 -7.28 5.84
N HIS A 88 0.44 -7.86 4.65
CA HIS A 88 -0.32 -9.08 4.40
C HIS A 88 -0.06 -9.66 2.98
N GLU A 89 -0.63 -10.82 2.63
CA GLU A 89 -0.33 -11.54 1.36
C GLU A 89 -1.30 -11.32 0.19
N HIS A 90 -2.21 -10.34 0.27
CA HIS A 90 -3.09 -10.07 -0.85
C HIS A 90 -2.35 -9.42 -2.02
N THR A 91 -2.93 -9.56 -3.20
CA THR A 91 -2.29 -9.20 -4.48
C THR A 91 -1.90 -7.72 -4.58
N ASP A 92 -2.71 -6.88 -3.98
CA ASP A 92 -2.53 -5.44 -3.87
C ASP A 92 -1.39 -5.04 -2.91
N ALA A 93 -0.91 -5.96 -2.06
CA ALA A 93 0.26 -5.76 -1.21
C ALA A 93 1.54 -6.43 -1.73
N ILE A 94 1.45 -7.51 -2.53
CA ILE A 94 2.64 -8.33 -2.87
C ILE A 94 2.92 -8.55 -4.36
N PHE A 95 2.01 -8.23 -5.30
CA PHE A 95 2.21 -8.63 -6.71
C PHE A 95 3.27 -7.80 -7.45
N GLY A 96 3.86 -6.79 -6.83
CA GLY A 96 5.00 -6.03 -7.33
C GLY A 96 6.36 -6.59 -6.89
N LEU A 97 6.40 -7.70 -6.12
CA LEU A 97 7.65 -8.26 -5.59
C LEU A 97 8.68 -8.62 -6.69
N ASP A 98 8.24 -9.06 -7.86
CA ASP A 98 9.14 -9.36 -8.97
C ASP A 98 9.81 -8.09 -9.55
N ASP A 99 9.08 -6.97 -9.56
CA ASP A 99 9.58 -5.67 -10.04
C ASP A 99 10.53 -4.99 -9.04
N VAL A 100 10.67 -5.49 -7.79
CA VAL A 100 11.59 -4.95 -6.76
C VAL A 100 13.02 -4.87 -7.27
N ARG A 101 13.42 -5.79 -8.16
CA ARG A 101 14.75 -5.79 -8.80
C ARG A 101 15.15 -4.45 -9.41
N ILE A 102 14.18 -3.64 -9.84
CA ILE A 102 14.40 -2.32 -10.46
C ILE A 102 15.01 -1.32 -9.46
N VAL A 103 14.80 -1.52 -8.16
CA VAL A 103 15.21 -0.60 -7.08
C VAL A 103 16.14 -1.24 -6.06
N GLN A 104 16.73 -2.40 -6.37
CA GLN A 104 17.75 -2.99 -5.50
C GLN A 104 19.08 -2.27 -5.68
N SER A 105 19.83 -2.12 -4.59
CA SER A 105 21.17 -1.55 -4.64
C SER A 105 22.09 -2.47 -5.46
N PHE A 106 22.67 -1.93 -6.53
CA PHE A 106 23.67 -2.63 -7.32
C PHE A 106 25.05 -2.32 -6.77
N ILE A 107 25.86 -3.36 -6.52
CA ILE A 107 27.26 -3.18 -6.14
C ILE A 107 28.04 -2.73 -7.39
N PRO A 108 28.61 -1.51 -7.42
CA PRO A 108 29.41 -1.08 -8.55
C PRO A 108 30.66 -1.97 -8.68
N PHE A 109 31.02 -2.35 -9.91
CA PHE A 109 32.20 -3.17 -10.24
C PHE A 109 32.16 -4.65 -9.83
N SER A 110 31.05 -5.13 -9.30
CA SER A 110 30.84 -6.56 -9.12
C SER A 110 30.42 -7.26 -10.43
N PRO A 111 30.58 -8.59 -10.52
CA PRO A 111 30.04 -9.37 -11.64
C PRO A 111 28.54 -9.08 -11.84
N PRO A 112 28.00 -9.26 -13.07
CA PRO A 112 26.55 -9.23 -13.27
C PRO A 112 25.90 -10.17 -12.26
N ASN A 113 24.97 -9.64 -11.45
CA ASN A 113 24.18 -10.34 -10.43
C ASN A 113 24.73 -10.41 -8.99
N ASP A 114 25.74 -9.61 -8.63
CA ASP A 114 26.09 -9.39 -7.21
C ASP A 114 25.20 -8.26 -6.65
N ILE A 115 23.95 -8.61 -6.34
CA ILE A 115 22.97 -7.72 -5.71
C ILE A 115 22.93 -8.10 -4.25
N ASP A 116 23.08 -7.12 -3.36
CA ASP A 116 22.86 -7.34 -1.93
C ASP A 116 21.37 -7.66 -1.70
N PRO A 117 21.02 -8.86 -1.20
CA PRO A 117 19.62 -9.23 -1.04
C PRO A 117 18.87 -8.23 -0.18
N THR A 118 17.76 -7.68 -0.69
CA THR A 118 16.96 -6.70 0.02
C THR A 118 16.22 -7.38 1.18
N PRO A 119 16.43 -6.94 2.44
CA PRO A 119 15.67 -7.45 3.58
C PRO A 119 14.18 -7.22 3.40
N ILE A 120 13.39 -8.28 3.58
CA ILE A 120 11.93 -8.23 3.53
C ILE A 120 11.32 -8.82 4.80
N TYR A 121 10.49 -8.03 5.46
CA TYR A 121 9.88 -8.34 6.75
C TYR A 121 8.43 -8.72 6.55
N ALA A 122 8.04 -9.93 6.94
CA ALA A 122 6.69 -10.44 6.77
C ALA A 122 6.35 -11.49 7.84
N THR A 123 5.06 -11.66 8.14
CA THR A 123 4.66 -12.74 9.05
C THR A 123 4.95 -14.10 8.41
N LYS A 124 5.10 -15.14 9.24
CA LYS A 124 5.27 -16.52 8.72
C LYS A 124 4.11 -16.92 7.81
N PHE A 125 2.87 -16.54 8.16
CA PHE A 125 1.68 -16.77 7.35
C PHE A 125 1.79 -16.13 5.96
N THR A 126 2.18 -14.85 5.91
CA THR A 126 2.39 -14.13 4.65
C THR A 126 3.48 -14.78 3.81
N MET A 127 4.62 -15.14 4.42
CA MET A 127 5.71 -15.83 3.73
C MET A 127 5.28 -17.18 3.13
N ASP A 128 4.53 -17.99 3.88
CA ASP A 128 4.06 -19.29 3.41
C ASP A 128 3.11 -19.16 2.21
N SER A 129 2.32 -18.10 2.17
CA SER A 129 1.49 -17.80 1.00
C SER A 129 2.29 -17.32 -0.21
N ILE A 130 3.32 -16.50 0.02
CA ILE A 130 4.22 -16.03 -1.04
C ILE A 130 5.01 -17.20 -1.62
N ASP A 131 5.43 -18.16 -0.80
CA ASP A 131 6.12 -19.38 -1.25
C ASP A 131 5.27 -20.21 -2.23
N ILE A 132 3.96 -20.21 -2.07
CA ILE A 132 3.04 -20.87 -3.00
C ILE A 132 2.90 -20.08 -4.31
N LYS A 133 2.77 -18.75 -4.22
CA LYS A 133 2.52 -17.85 -5.37
C LYS A 133 3.78 -17.58 -6.21
N PHE A 134 4.91 -17.38 -5.53
CA PHE A 134 6.20 -16.95 -6.06
C PHE A 134 7.35 -17.78 -5.45
N PRO A 135 7.36 -19.12 -5.62
CA PRO A 135 8.37 -20.00 -5.01
C PRO A 135 9.81 -19.63 -5.41
N TYR A 136 9.99 -19.02 -6.59
CA TYR A 136 11.29 -18.58 -7.07
C TYR A 136 11.88 -17.40 -6.27
N LEU A 137 11.05 -16.63 -5.55
CA LEU A 137 11.48 -15.53 -4.68
C LEU A 137 11.87 -15.98 -3.26
N MET A 138 11.56 -17.23 -2.85
CA MET A 138 11.80 -17.76 -1.50
C MET A 138 13.21 -18.31 -1.26
N ASN A 139 14.15 -18.05 -2.17
CA ASN A 139 15.54 -18.50 -2.05
C ASN A 139 15.69 -20.03 -1.88
N LYS A 140 14.77 -20.83 -2.44
CA LYS A 140 14.75 -22.29 -2.28
C LYS A 140 15.66 -23.06 -3.25
N MET A 141 16.32 -22.40 -4.21
CA MET A 141 17.17 -23.09 -5.18
C MET A 141 18.35 -22.25 -5.66
N TRP A 142 19.36 -22.09 -4.81
CA TRP A 142 20.67 -21.65 -5.25
C TRP A 142 21.63 -22.80 -5.03
N LYS A 143 21.66 -23.73 -6.00
CA LYS A 143 22.70 -24.75 -6.01
C LYS A 143 24.01 -24.09 -6.44
N GLU A 144 25.12 -24.44 -5.78
CA GLU A 144 26.44 -24.04 -6.22
C GLU A 144 26.62 -24.37 -7.72
N GLY A 145 26.88 -23.35 -8.54
CA GLY A 145 27.07 -23.47 -9.99
C GLY A 145 25.86 -23.19 -10.88
N GLN A 146 24.69 -22.81 -10.34
CA GLN A 146 23.61 -22.26 -11.17
C GLN A 146 23.87 -20.78 -11.51
N GLU A 147 23.67 -20.40 -12.78
CA GLU A 147 23.66 -19.00 -13.18
C GLU A 147 22.62 -18.24 -12.36
N VAL A 148 23.01 -17.09 -11.79
CA VAL A 148 22.09 -16.24 -11.05
C VAL A 148 21.01 -15.75 -12.01
N MET A 149 19.78 -16.20 -11.76
CA MET A 149 18.62 -15.78 -12.54
C MET A 149 18.38 -14.28 -12.34
N PRO A 150 17.91 -13.56 -13.37
CA PRO A 150 17.68 -12.11 -13.31
C PRO A 150 16.40 -11.75 -12.53
N ILE A 151 16.23 -12.32 -11.34
CA ILE A 151 15.09 -12.15 -10.42
C ILE A 151 15.48 -11.28 -9.22
N ALA A 152 14.49 -10.75 -8.50
CA ALA A 152 14.71 -10.00 -7.27
C ALA A 152 15.38 -10.87 -6.19
N GLN A 153 16.38 -10.30 -5.50
CA GLN A 153 17.12 -10.95 -4.43
C GLN A 153 16.56 -10.55 -3.07
N LEU A 154 15.92 -11.47 -2.35
CA LEU A 154 15.20 -11.13 -1.11
C LEU A 154 15.74 -11.92 0.08
N ASP A 155 16.02 -11.21 1.18
CA ASP A 155 16.40 -11.79 2.46
C ASP A 155 15.20 -11.74 3.43
N TRP A 156 14.54 -12.89 3.57
CA TRP A 156 13.29 -13.00 4.31
C TRP A 156 13.49 -12.99 5.83
N LYS A 157 12.84 -12.04 6.50
CA LYS A 157 12.82 -11.88 7.95
C LYS A 157 11.39 -12.06 8.47
N VAL A 158 11.23 -12.93 9.46
CA VAL A 158 9.93 -13.18 10.11
C VAL A 158 9.66 -12.07 11.13
N ILE A 159 8.46 -11.48 11.06
CA ILE A 159 7.92 -10.61 12.12
C ILE A 159 6.82 -11.35 12.90
N GLU A 160 6.80 -11.16 14.22
CA GLU A 160 5.74 -11.68 15.08
C GLU A 160 4.54 -10.72 15.06
N SER A 161 3.32 -11.25 15.04
CA SER A 161 2.08 -10.45 15.07
C SER A 161 1.73 -10.04 16.50
N ASP A 162 2.63 -9.27 17.14
CA ASP A 162 2.55 -8.90 18.55
C ASP A 162 3.21 -7.53 18.79
N PRO A 163 2.48 -6.53 19.33
CA PRO A 163 3.04 -5.21 19.64
C PRO A 163 4.23 -5.20 20.62
N ASP A 164 4.42 -6.26 21.42
CA ASP A 164 5.59 -6.37 22.31
C ASP A 164 6.84 -6.89 21.58
N LYS A 165 6.72 -7.24 20.29
CA LYS A 165 7.78 -7.81 19.45
C LYS A 165 8.21 -6.84 18.37
N THR A 166 9.02 -5.85 18.77
CA THR A 166 9.56 -4.85 17.84
C THR A 166 10.61 -5.47 16.91
N PHE A 167 10.81 -4.82 15.76
CA PHE A 167 11.86 -5.18 14.81
C PHE A 167 12.51 -3.94 14.20
N MET A 168 13.74 -4.10 13.72
CA MET A 168 14.50 -3.03 13.07
C MET A 168 14.49 -3.25 11.56
N ALA A 169 14.07 -2.24 10.79
CA ALA A 169 14.24 -2.22 9.34
C ALA A 169 15.05 -0.97 8.96
N SER A 170 16.22 -1.17 8.35
CA SER A 170 17.11 -0.08 7.93
C SER A 170 17.34 1.00 9.02
N GLY A 171 17.53 0.56 10.26
CA GLY A 171 17.82 1.43 11.40
C GLY A 171 16.61 2.16 12.01
N LEU A 172 15.41 1.98 11.47
CA LEU A 172 14.16 2.45 12.08
C LEU A 172 13.48 1.30 12.83
N GLU A 173 13.06 1.56 14.07
CA GLU A 173 12.30 0.60 14.87
C GLU A 173 10.82 0.63 14.49
N PHE A 174 10.23 -0.55 14.31
CA PHE A 174 8.82 -0.75 14.03
C PHE A 174 8.18 -1.62 15.11
N VAL A 175 6.97 -1.23 15.48
CA VAL A 175 6.07 -2.01 16.30
C VAL A 175 4.94 -2.55 15.41
N PRO A 176 4.80 -3.87 15.25
CA PRO A 176 3.69 -4.44 14.49
C PRO A 176 2.37 -4.26 15.25
N LEU A 177 1.32 -3.87 14.55
CA LEU A 177 -0.01 -3.60 15.08
C LEU A 177 -1.02 -4.55 14.44
N PRO A 178 -1.36 -5.68 15.08
CA PRO A 178 -2.37 -6.59 14.55
C PRO A 178 -3.72 -5.90 14.38
N VAL A 179 -4.29 -5.96 13.19
CA VAL A 179 -5.62 -5.41 12.87
C VAL A 179 -6.46 -6.45 12.12
N LEU A 180 -7.78 -6.35 12.21
CA LEU A 180 -8.67 -7.29 11.53
C LEU A 180 -8.95 -6.79 10.11
N HIS A 181 -8.81 -7.68 9.13
CA HIS A 181 -9.15 -7.45 7.72
C HIS A 181 -10.26 -8.41 7.30
N GLY A 182 -11.52 -8.00 7.48
CA GLY A 182 -12.68 -8.90 7.40
C GLY A 182 -13.04 -9.48 8.77
N GLU A 183 -13.51 -10.73 8.81
CA GLU A 183 -14.00 -11.37 10.05
C GLU A 183 -12.88 -12.06 10.83
N ASP A 184 -12.16 -13.00 10.19
CA ASP A 184 -11.21 -13.90 10.86
C ASP A 184 -9.76 -13.80 10.37
N TYR A 185 -9.44 -12.68 9.70
CA TYR A 185 -8.12 -12.47 9.13
C TYR A 185 -7.41 -11.31 9.80
N VAL A 186 -6.12 -11.49 10.06
CA VAL A 186 -5.25 -10.49 10.69
C VAL A 186 -4.25 -9.97 9.68
N SER A 187 -4.31 -8.67 9.38
CA SER A 187 -3.23 -7.93 8.72
C SER A 187 -2.43 -7.15 9.77
N LEU A 188 -1.30 -6.59 9.35
CA LEU A 188 -0.48 -5.74 10.21
C LEU A 188 -0.56 -4.28 9.78
N GLY A 189 -0.84 -3.41 10.74
CA GLY A 189 -0.35 -2.04 10.71
C GLY A 189 1.01 -1.92 11.38
N PHE A 190 1.59 -0.72 11.38
CA PHE A 190 2.89 -0.47 12.01
C PHE A 190 2.91 0.88 12.71
N LEU A 191 3.45 0.91 13.93
CA LEU A 191 3.80 2.13 14.66
C LEU A 191 5.32 2.31 14.64
N PHE A 192 5.79 3.52 14.35
CA PHE A 192 7.21 3.86 14.29
C PHE A 192 7.44 5.35 14.62
N GLY A 193 8.70 5.72 14.84
CA GLY A 193 9.13 7.05 15.24
C GLY A 193 9.19 7.23 16.76
N GLN A 194 10.33 7.75 17.25
CA GLN A 194 10.62 8.02 18.65
C GLN A 194 10.26 9.45 19.04
N LYS A 195 10.54 10.42 18.16
CA LYS A 195 10.24 11.84 18.40
C LYS A 195 8.82 12.20 17.98
N SER A 196 8.46 11.82 16.75
CA SER A 196 7.11 11.95 16.22
C SER A 196 6.55 10.57 15.93
N ARG A 197 5.43 10.24 16.57
CA ARG A 197 4.84 8.90 16.47
C ARG A 197 3.92 8.80 15.28
N VAL A 198 4.20 7.85 14.40
CA VAL A 198 3.42 7.59 13.18
C VAL A 198 2.85 6.19 13.22
N ALA A 199 1.54 6.06 12.99
CA ALA A 199 0.90 4.78 12.77
C ALA A 199 0.44 4.68 11.30
N TYR A 200 0.83 3.62 10.61
CA TYR A 200 0.37 3.27 9.27
C TYR A 200 -0.48 2.00 9.32
N ILE A 201 -1.74 2.08 8.89
CA ILE A 201 -2.73 1.02 9.04
C ILE A 201 -3.56 0.94 7.74
N SER A 202 -3.10 0.12 6.80
CA SER A 202 -3.86 -0.25 5.59
C SER A 202 -4.76 -1.46 5.85
N ASP A 203 -5.77 -1.67 4.99
CA ASP A 203 -6.54 -2.92 4.94
C ASP A 203 -7.11 -3.38 6.30
N ALA A 204 -7.69 -2.44 7.05
CA ALA A 204 -8.32 -2.72 8.34
C ALA A 204 -9.83 -2.55 8.27
N SER A 205 -10.58 -3.61 8.57
CA SER A 205 -12.03 -3.57 8.79
C SER A 205 -12.38 -3.17 10.22
N ARG A 206 -11.52 -3.52 11.18
CA ARG A 206 -11.69 -3.30 12.61
C ARG A 206 -10.37 -3.32 13.35
N PHE A 207 -10.29 -2.51 14.39
CA PHE A 207 -9.18 -2.46 15.32
C PHE A 207 -9.50 -3.33 16.55
N PRO A 208 -8.64 -4.29 16.89
CA PRO A 208 -8.69 -4.95 18.18
C PRO A 208 -8.53 -3.93 19.31
N GLY A 209 -9.25 -4.12 20.41
CA GLY A 209 -9.12 -3.23 21.57
C GLY A 209 -7.70 -3.24 22.16
N SER A 210 -6.95 -4.33 22.02
CA SER A 210 -5.53 -4.39 22.38
C SER A 210 -4.69 -3.40 21.57
N THR A 211 -4.86 -3.39 20.24
CA THR A 211 -4.12 -2.52 19.32
C THR A 211 -4.44 -1.05 19.55
N GLU A 212 -5.72 -0.69 19.71
CA GLU A 212 -6.10 0.69 20.02
C GLU A 212 -5.54 1.15 21.37
N ASN A 213 -5.65 0.30 22.39
CA ASN A 213 -5.11 0.61 23.71
C ASN A 213 -3.60 0.79 23.65
N PHE A 214 -2.90 -0.02 22.86
CA PHE A 214 -1.46 0.12 22.66
C PHE A 214 -1.12 1.46 22.02
N ILE A 215 -1.78 1.81 20.91
CA ILE A 215 -1.55 3.09 20.22
C ILE A 215 -1.78 4.29 21.16
N SER A 216 -2.87 4.27 21.94
CA SER A 216 -3.25 5.39 22.81
C SER A 216 -2.44 5.47 24.11
N LYS A 217 -1.95 4.34 24.64
CA LYS A 217 -1.24 4.30 25.94
C LYS A 217 0.28 4.25 25.80
N SER A 218 0.81 3.75 24.69
CA SER A 218 2.25 3.60 24.49
C SER A 218 2.85 4.87 23.91
N GLY A 219 3.31 5.80 24.76
CA GLY A 219 4.15 6.93 24.30
C GLY A 219 3.41 8.19 23.87
N GLY A 220 2.14 8.37 24.27
CA GLY A 220 1.41 9.64 24.13
C GLY A 220 0.49 9.73 22.91
N GLN A 221 0.20 10.94 22.45
CA GLN A 221 -0.63 11.20 21.27
C GLN A 221 0.14 10.82 19.99
N LEU A 222 -0.53 10.29 18.97
CA LEU A 222 0.08 10.13 17.65
C LEU A 222 0.26 11.47 16.96
N ASP A 223 1.41 11.68 16.32
CA ASP A 223 1.65 12.85 15.48
C ASP A 223 0.99 12.70 14.11
N LEU A 224 0.98 11.49 13.57
CA LEU A 224 0.34 11.19 12.29
C LEU A 224 -0.28 9.79 12.30
N LEU A 225 -1.56 9.71 11.95
CA LEU A 225 -2.24 8.46 11.66
C LEU A 225 -2.51 8.36 10.15
N ILE A 226 -1.94 7.36 9.49
CA ILE A 226 -2.24 7.03 8.09
C ILE A 226 -3.14 5.78 8.11
N ILE A 227 -4.38 5.92 7.66
CA ILE A 227 -5.41 4.88 7.85
C ILE A 227 -6.24 4.66 6.59
N ASP A 228 -6.52 3.39 6.29
CA ASP A 228 -7.38 2.99 5.17
C ASP A 228 -8.82 3.53 5.26
N THR A 229 -9.46 3.70 4.10
CA THR A 229 -10.83 4.23 3.93
C THR A 229 -11.79 3.20 3.34
N ASN A 230 -11.64 1.91 3.67
CA ASN A 230 -12.61 0.87 3.34
C ASN A 230 -14.06 1.28 3.70
N SER A 231 -14.23 1.97 4.83
CA SER A 231 -15.48 2.64 5.18
C SER A 231 -15.16 3.97 5.84
N LEU A 232 -15.43 5.07 5.15
CA LEU A 232 -15.12 6.42 5.63
C LEU A 232 -15.62 6.68 7.06
N HIS A 233 -16.85 6.27 7.37
CA HIS A 233 -17.42 6.42 8.71
C HIS A 233 -16.59 5.68 9.77
N LYS A 234 -16.24 4.41 9.51
CA LYS A 234 -15.44 3.62 10.45
C LYS A 234 -14.03 4.20 10.64
N SER A 235 -13.42 4.67 9.56
CA SER A 235 -12.09 5.30 9.61
C SER A 235 -12.12 6.59 10.42
N LEU A 236 -13.13 7.45 10.22
CA LEU A 236 -13.30 8.68 11.00
C LEU A 236 -13.62 8.41 12.48
N ASP A 237 -14.41 7.38 12.78
CA ASP A 237 -14.63 6.94 14.16
C ASP A 237 -13.33 6.46 14.82
N ALA A 238 -12.49 5.73 14.08
CA ALA A 238 -11.18 5.31 14.57
C ALA A 238 -10.27 6.53 14.81
N VAL A 239 -10.21 7.48 13.87
CA VAL A 239 -9.46 8.74 14.03
C VAL A 239 -9.91 9.49 15.29
N LYS A 240 -11.23 9.61 15.51
CA LYS A 240 -11.78 10.27 16.69
C LYS A 240 -11.42 9.55 18.00
N ARG A 241 -11.45 8.22 18.02
CA ARG A 241 -11.13 7.42 19.21
C ARG A 241 -9.63 7.41 19.53
N ILE A 242 -8.78 7.39 18.50
CA ILE A 242 -7.32 7.42 18.64
C ILE A 242 -6.82 8.83 18.98
N GLY A 243 -7.47 9.86 18.41
CA GLY A 243 -7.16 11.27 18.66
C GLY A 243 -5.75 11.70 18.21
N PRO A 244 -5.29 11.43 16.97
CA PRO A 244 -3.99 11.89 16.50
C PRO A 244 -3.94 13.41 16.32
N LYS A 245 -2.74 13.99 16.19
CA LYS A 245 -2.57 15.41 15.84
C LYS A 245 -2.98 15.72 14.39
N GLN A 246 -2.89 14.74 13.50
CA GLN A 246 -3.42 14.78 12.15
C GLN A 246 -3.61 13.36 11.61
N ALA A 247 -4.50 13.19 10.64
CA ALA A 247 -4.66 11.92 9.94
C ALA A 247 -4.70 12.09 8.42
N LEU A 248 -4.13 11.09 7.74
CA LEU A 248 -4.21 10.91 6.30
C LEU A 248 -5.03 9.65 6.00
N LEU A 249 -6.06 9.81 5.20
CA LEU A 249 -6.86 8.70 4.73
C LEU A 249 -6.23 8.12 3.46
N ILE A 250 -6.15 6.79 3.33
CA ILE A 250 -5.62 6.05 2.17
C ILE A 250 -6.62 4.99 1.68
N GLY A 251 -6.28 4.20 0.66
CA GLY A 251 -7.07 3.01 0.25
C GLY A 251 -8.45 3.27 -0.34
N MET A 252 -8.73 4.50 -0.78
CA MET A 252 -10.04 4.88 -1.30
C MET A 252 -10.36 4.22 -2.65
N THR A 253 -11.58 3.70 -2.77
CA THR A 253 -12.15 3.29 -4.07
C THR A 253 -12.42 4.49 -4.98
N HIS A 254 -12.80 4.19 -6.22
CA HIS A 254 -13.16 5.20 -7.23
C HIS A 254 -14.43 5.99 -6.89
N ASP A 255 -15.22 5.56 -5.90
CA ASP A 255 -16.43 6.25 -5.47
C ASP A 255 -16.14 7.57 -4.75
N TYR A 256 -14.91 7.73 -4.25
CA TYR A 256 -14.48 8.90 -3.51
C TYR A 256 -13.73 9.88 -4.42
N ASP A 257 -14.40 10.94 -4.90
CA ASP A 257 -13.75 12.08 -5.57
C ASP A 257 -12.88 12.85 -4.57
N HIS A 258 -11.60 13.01 -4.90
CA HIS A 258 -10.60 13.52 -3.97
C HIS A 258 -10.92 14.94 -3.50
N HIS A 259 -11.32 15.82 -4.41
CA HIS A 259 -11.58 17.22 -4.08
C HIS A 259 -12.86 17.39 -3.30
N LYS A 260 -13.96 16.73 -3.73
CA LYS A 260 -15.26 16.83 -3.06
C LYS A 260 -15.18 16.30 -1.63
N LEU A 261 -14.52 15.16 -1.43
CA LEU A 261 -14.45 14.57 -0.11
C LEU A 261 -13.52 15.36 0.81
N ASN A 262 -12.43 15.95 0.31
CA ASN A 262 -11.59 16.84 1.12
C ASN A 262 -12.32 18.10 1.61
N VAL A 263 -13.32 18.61 0.87
CA VAL A 263 -14.18 19.70 1.37
C VAL A 263 -14.98 19.24 2.60
N LEU A 264 -15.59 18.06 2.52
CA LEU A 264 -16.34 17.49 3.65
C LEU A 264 -15.44 17.16 4.85
N LEU A 265 -14.22 16.66 4.59
CA LEU A 265 -13.23 16.38 5.62
C LEU A 265 -12.72 17.66 6.29
N ALA A 266 -12.62 18.77 5.58
CA ALA A 266 -12.26 20.06 6.18
C ALA A 266 -13.32 20.51 7.19
N GLU A 267 -14.61 20.40 6.85
CA GLU A 267 -15.71 20.69 7.79
C GLU A 267 -15.69 19.75 9.00
N TRP A 268 -15.48 18.45 8.76
CA TRP A 268 -15.33 17.46 9.81
C TRP A 268 -14.14 17.78 10.73
N SER A 269 -13.00 18.16 10.16
CA SER A 269 -11.77 18.50 10.88
C SER A 269 -11.96 19.70 11.79
N MET A 270 -12.67 20.74 11.32
CA MET A 270 -12.99 21.91 12.14
C MET A 270 -13.90 21.56 13.32
N ARG A 271 -14.87 20.66 13.12
CA ARG A 271 -15.80 20.24 14.17
C ARG A 271 -15.12 19.39 15.25
N GLU A 272 -14.27 18.44 14.84
CA GLU A 272 -13.64 17.49 15.75
C GLU A 272 -12.29 17.99 16.30
N GLY A 273 -11.71 19.04 15.72
CA GLY A 273 -10.42 19.58 16.13
C GLY A 273 -9.22 18.73 15.71
N ILE A 274 -9.42 17.77 14.80
CA ILE A 274 -8.38 16.88 14.27
C ILE A 274 -8.28 17.12 12.76
N PRO A 275 -7.15 17.67 12.25
CA PRO A 275 -6.90 17.78 10.81
C PRO A 275 -6.93 16.41 10.12
N VAL A 276 -7.84 16.24 9.16
CA VAL A 276 -7.98 15.04 8.34
C VAL A 276 -8.11 15.41 6.88
N GLN A 277 -7.38 14.70 6.02
CA GLN A 277 -7.51 14.81 4.58
C GLN A 277 -7.25 13.47 3.90
N LEU A 278 -7.68 13.35 2.65
CA LEU A 278 -7.28 12.26 1.78
C LEU A 278 -5.82 12.43 1.37
N ALA A 279 -5.07 11.34 1.40
CA ALA A 279 -3.80 11.25 0.69
C ALA A 279 -4.01 11.16 -0.82
N TYR A 280 -2.95 11.43 -1.58
CA TYR A 280 -2.88 11.18 -3.01
C TYR A 280 -1.49 10.65 -3.35
N ASP A 281 -1.42 9.91 -4.45
CA ASP A 281 -0.16 9.37 -4.97
C ASP A 281 0.91 10.46 -5.13
N GLY A 282 2.08 10.25 -4.54
CA GLY A 282 3.19 11.20 -4.57
C GLY A 282 3.15 12.28 -3.47
N LEU A 283 2.13 12.32 -2.62
CA LEU A 283 2.09 13.16 -1.42
C LEU A 283 3.34 12.89 -0.55
N ARG A 284 4.03 13.96 -0.14
CA ARG A 284 5.19 13.90 0.75
C ARG A 284 4.91 14.69 2.02
N VAL A 285 5.16 14.07 3.17
CA VAL A 285 5.04 14.70 4.49
C VAL A 285 6.41 14.64 5.16
N PHE A 286 6.85 15.77 5.72
CA PHE A 286 8.08 15.85 6.50
C PHE A 286 7.75 15.71 7.98
N ILE A 287 8.36 14.74 8.64
CA ILE A 287 8.16 14.47 10.06
C ILE A 287 9.50 14.09 10.70
N ASP A 288 9.75 14.55 11.92
CA ASP A 288 10.97 14.21 12.67
C ASP A 288 10.72 12.90 13.42
N LEU A 289 11.13 11.77 12.84
CA LEU A 289 10.95 10.42 13.39
C LEU A 289 11.84 10.18 14.60
#